data_AF-A0A4R8MAJ1-F1
#
_entry.id   AF-A0A4R8MAJ1-F1
#
_cell.length_a   1.000
_cell.length_b   1.000
_cell.length_c   1.000
_cell.angle_alpha   90.00
_cell.angle_beta   90.00
_cell.angle_gamma   90.00
#
_symmetry.space_group_name_H-M   'P 1'
#
loop_
_entity.id
_entity.type
_entity.pdbx_description
1 polymer ?
#
loop_
_entity_poly.entity_id
_entity_poly.type
_entity_poly.pdbx_seq_one_letter_code
_entity_poly.pdbx_strand_id
1 'polypeptide(L)'
;MEALKLKIFDVLTEKIAVSEFENWLYSSEYINQKIKADSLFFNVININYREAKSIKELKEITASIFTDEELLVVNLLQGCKKIARSESFENFKNHISNIVSDFDCNTDFNSFWEFYEIYYGFDGYDYCDYENINTEQLGKEAKSLAISVITTFESAKSIEESIELLK
;
A
#
# COMPACT_ATOMS: atom_id res chain seq x y z
N MET A 1 -13.31 15.43 -6.60
CA MET A 1 -12.91 14.03 -6.74
C MET A 1 -11.57 13.85 -6.07
N GLU A 2 -10.58 14.67 -6.41
CA GLU A 2 -9.26 14.72 -5.75
C GLU A 2 -9.27 14.67 -4.21
N ALA A 3 -10.07 15.51 -3.55
CA ALA A 3 -10.10 15.50 -2.07
C ALA A 3 -10.57 14.16 -1.47
N LEU A 4 -11.54 13.49 -2.10
CA LEU A 4 -11.99 12.17 -1.68
C LEU A 4 -10.91 11.11 -1.96
N LYS A 5 -10.32 11.16 -3.16
CA LYS A 5 -9.23 10.28 -3.58
C LYS A 5 -8.03 10.33 -2.62
N LEU A 6 -7.58 11.53 -2.28
CA LEU A 6 -6.50 11.76 -1.32
C LEU A 6 -6.84 11.22 0.07
N LYS A 7 -8.06 11.44 0.56
CA LYS A 7 -8.48 10.93 1.88
C LYS A 7 -8.60 9.41 1.92
N ILE A 8 -9.02 8.80 0.81
CA ILE A 8 -9.01 7.35 0.65
C ILE A 8 -7.57 6.83 0.65
N PHE A 9 -6.66 7.50 -0.05
CA PHE A 9 -5.23 7.16 -0.03
C PHE A 9 -4.67 7.24 1.39
N ASP A 10 -4.93 8.32 2.12
CA ASP A 10 -4.46 8.50 3.50
C ASP A 10 -4.92 7.36 4.41
N VAL A 11 -6.20 6.94 4.35
CA VAL A 11 -6.69 5.86 5.20
C VAL A 11 -6.17 4.48 4.77
N LEU A 12 -6.05 4.22 3.46
CA LEU A 12 -5.53 2.95 2.95
C LEU A 12 -4.03 2.78 3.25
N THR A 13 -3.29 3.87 3.21
CA THR A 13 -1.87 3.89 3.60
C THR A 13 -1.68 4.10 5.10
N GLU A 14 -2.74 4.13 5.89
CA GLU A 14 -2.73 4.32 7.34
C GLU A 14 -1.96 5.59 7.80
N LYS A 15 -2.04 6.68 7.01
CA LYS A 15 -1.66 8.03 7.43
C LYS A 15 -2.70 8.64 8.39
N ILE A 16 -3.96 8.28 8.21
CA ILE A 16 -5.06 8.62 9.12
C ILE A 16 -5.77 7.35 9.59
N ALA A 17 -6.43 7.42 10.75
CA ALA A 17 -7.25 6.33 11.25
C ALA A 17 -8.58 6.22 10.45
N VAL A 18 -9.16 5.02 10.40
CA VAL A 18 -10.49 4.80 9.79
C VAL A 18 -11.56 5.69 10.41
N SER A 19 -11.52 5.88 11.73
CA SER A 19 -12.45 6.77 12.43
C SER A 19 -12.27 8.24 12.05
N GLU A 20 -11.05 8.68 11.78
CA GLU A 20 -10.78 10.04 11.30
C GLU A 20 -11.33 10.24 9.89
N PHE A 21 -11.14 9.26 9.01
CA PHE A 21 -11.72 9.26 7.67
C PHE A 21 -13.24 9.26 7.70
N GLU A 22 -13.87 8.40 8.51
CA GLU A 22 -15.31 8.34 8.70
C GLU A 22 -15.88 9.68 9.19
N ASN A 23 -15.24 10.28 10.21
CA ASN A 23 -15.63 11.59 10.72
C ASN A 23 -15.52 12.67 9.64
N TRP A 24 -14.46 12.65 8.83
CA TRP A 24 -14.30 13.58 7.72
C TRP A 24 -15.41 13.41 6.67
N LEU A 25 -15.78 12.17 6.31
CA LEU A 25 -16.85 11.90 5.34
C LEU A 25 -18.18 12.54 5.77
N TYR A 26 -18.56 12.39 7.04
CA TYR A 26 -19.85 12.88 7.55
C TYR A 26 -19.87 14.39 7.86
N SER A 27 -18.71 14.97 8.20
CA SER A 27 -18.60 16.40 8.52
C SER A 27 -18.31 17.28 7.31
N SER A 28 -17.93 16.69 6.18
CA SER A 28 -17.56 17.45 4.99
C SER A 28 -18.78 17.99 4.24
N GLU A 29 -18.91 19.32 4.21
CA GLU A 29 -19.91 20.01 3.39
C GLU A 29 -19.80 19.63 1.91
N TYR A 30 -18.56 19.42 1.43
CA TYR A 30 -18.29 18.98 0.06
C TYR A 30 -18.93 17.63 -0.25
N ILE A 31 -18.79 16.64 0.64
CA ILE A 31 -19.39 15.31 0.47
C ILE A 31 -20.92 15.41 0.48
N ASN A 32 -21.48 16.17 1.42
CA ASN A 32 -22.93 16.36 1.54
C ASN A 32 -23.57 16.98 0.28
N GLN A 33 -22.84 17.85 -0.42
CA GLN A 33 -23.32 18.42 -1.68
C GLN A 33 -23.21 17.45 -2.87
N LYS A 34 -22.18 16.57 -2.88
CA LYS A 34 -21.87 15.70 -4.01
C LYS A 34 -22.56 14.33 -3.96
N ILE A 35 -22.90 13.83 -2.77
CA ILE A 35 -23.51 12.51 -2.58
C ILE A 35 -24.78 12.27 -3.39
N LYS A 36 -25.58 13.31 -3.66
CA LYS A 36 -26.83 13.20 -4.43
C LYS A 36 -26.61 13.11 -5.94
N ALA A 37 -25.42 13.46 -6.41
CA ALA A 37 -25.11 13.62 -7.82
C ALA A 37 -24.13 12.56 -8.36
N ASP A 38 -23.43 11.84 -7.48
CA ASP A 38 -22.32 10.98 -7.86
C ASP A 38 -22.36 9.66 -7.06
N SER A 39 -22.50 8.56 -7.80
CA SER A 39 -22.61 7.20 -7.24
C SER A 39 -21.35 6.78 -6.48
N LEU A 40 -20.17 7.33 -6.81
CA LEU A 40 -18.95 7.03 -6.09
C LEU A 40 -19.03 7.52 -4.65
N PHE A 41 -19.46 8.76 -4.44
CA PHE A 41 -19.59 9.35 -3.10
C PHE A 41 -20.61 8.59 -2.27
N PHE A 42 -21.71 8.17 -2.91
CA PHE A 42 -22.71 7.31 -2.29
C PHE A 42 -22.14 5.95 -1.89
N ASN A 43 -21.35 5.30 -2.77
CA ASN A 43 -20.76 4.01 -2.45
C ASN A 43 -19.78 4.12 -1.27
N VAL A 44 -18.93 5.14 -1.25
CA VAL A 44 -17.95 5.34 -0.18
C VAL A 44 -18.62 5.65 1.16
N ILE A 45 -19.66 6.48 1.19
CA ILE A 45 -20.34 6.84 2.45
C ILE A 45 -21.19 5.70 3.03
N ASN A 46 -21.59 4.74 2.19
CA ASN A 46 -22.47 3.65 2.59
C ASN A 46 -21.70 2.44 3.16
N ILE A 47 -20.37 2.49 3.17
CA ILE A 47 -19.53 1.49 3.84
C ILE A 47 -19.77 1.57 5.35
N ASN A 48 -19.93 0.41 6.00
CA ASN A 48 -19.95 0.35 7.46
C ASN A 48 -18.52 0.32 8.02
N TYR A 49 -17.95 1.49 8.29
CA TYR A 49 -16.57 1.64 8.78
C TYR A 49 -16.28 1.00 10.15
N ARG A 50 -17.31 0.58 10.88
CA ARG A 50 -17.16 -0.14 12.15
C ARG A 50 -16.86 -1.63 11.96
N GLU A 51 -17.09 -2.16 10.76
CA GLU A 51 -16.84 -3.56 10.45
C GLU A 51 -15.38 -3.80 10.01
N ALA A 52 -14.84 -4.97 10.37
CA ALA A 52 -13.47 -5.36 10.01
C ALA A 52 -13.23 -5.41 8.49
N LYS A 53 -14.29 -5.59 7.69
CA LYS A 53 -14.22 -5.64 6.22
C LYS A 53 -14.26 -4.27 5.54
N SER A 54 -14.45 -3.17 6.27
CA SER A 54 -14.59 -1.82 5.71
C SER A 54 -13.43 -1.40 4.81
N ILE A 55 -12.18 -1.67 5.22
CA ILE A 55 -10.99 -1.39 4.40
C ILE A 55 -11.01 -2.21 3.11
N LYS A 56 -11.50 -3.45 3.14
CA LYS A 56 -11.61 -4.28 1.95
C LYS A 56 -12.65 -3.71 0.98
N GLU A 57 -13.82 -3.34 1.47
CA GLU A 57 -14.87 -2.70 0.66
C GLU A 57 -14.37 -1.37 0.07
N LEU A 58 -13.62 -0.59 0.83
CA LEU A 58 -13.03 0.66 0.35
C LEU A 58 -12.03 0.42 -0.78
N LYS A 59 -11.19 -0.62 -0.66
CA LYS A 59 -10.25 -1.03 -1.73
C LYS A 59 -10.95 -1.49 -3.00
N GLU A 60 -12.07 -2.19 -2.89
CA GLU A 60 -12.84 -2.61 -4.06
C GLU A 60 -13.36 -1.40 -4.83
N ILE A 61 -13.72 -0.32 -4.13
CA ILE A 61 -14.10 0.95 -4.76
C ILE A 61 -12.89 1.64 -5.40
N THR A 62 -11.69 1.57 -4.79
CA THR A 62 -10.50 2.27 -5.33
C THR A 62 -10.07 1.80 -6.70
N ALA A 63 -10.35 0.55 -7.06
CA ALA A 63 -10.07 0.02 -8.40
C ALA A 63 -10.76 0.81 -9.53
N SER A 64 -11.81 1.57 -9.23
CA SER A 64 -12.54 2.39 -10.21
C SER A 64 -12.09 3.86 -10.27
N ILE A 65 -11.21 4.29 -9.37
CA ILE A 65 -10.83 5.71 -9.21
C ILE A 65 -9.33 5.98 -9.18
N PHE A 66 -8.53 4.98 -8.86
CA PHE A 66 -7.07 5.10 -8.85
C PHE A 66 -6.51 4.62 -10.18
N THR A 67 -5.41 5.22 -10.61
CA THR A 67 -4.60 4.68 -11.69
C THR A 67 -3.83 3.45 -11.20
N ASP A 68 -3.28 2.68 -12.13
CA ASP A 68 -2.47 1.51 -11.79
C ASP A 68 -1.25 1.90 -10.93
N GLU A 69 -0.55 3.00 -11.26
CA GLU A 69 0.56 3.53 -10.46
C GLU A 69 0.15 3.86 -9.00
N GLU A 70 -1.03 4.44 -8.81
CA GLU A 70 -1.53 4.81 -7.48
C GLU A 70 -1.90 3.57 -6.66
N LEU A 71 -2.48 2.56 -7.30
CA LEU A 71 -2.77 1.27 -6.67
C LEU A 71 -1.47 0.54 -6.29
N LEU A 72 -0.43 0.60 -7.14
CA LEU A 72 0.89 0.05 -6.84
C LEU A 72 1.50 0.70 -5.60
N VAL A 73 1.44 2.03 -5.48
CA VAL A 73 1.91 2.74 -4.27
C VAL A 73 1.19 2.25 -3.02
N VAL A 74 -0.15 2.13 -3.07
CA VAL A 74 -0.95 1.66 -1.93
C VAL A 74 -0.55 0.24 -1.53
N ASN A 75 -0.42 -0.66 -2.51
CA ASN A 75 -0.05 -2.05 -2.28
C ASN A 75 1.35 -2.18 -1.66
N LEU A 76 2.33 -1.44 -2.20
CA LEU A 76 3.69 -1.40 -1.68
C LEU A 76 3.69 -0.93 -0.22
N LEU A 77 3.09 0.22 0.08
CA LEU A 77 3.09 0.76 1.44
C LEU A 77 2.41 -0.16 2.46
N GLN A 78 1.30 -0.78 2.08
CA GLN A 78 0.63 -1.74 2.95
C GLN A 78 1.47 -3.00 3.17
N GLY A 79 2.14 -3.48 2.12
CA GLY A 79 3.09 -4.59 2.22
C GLY A 79 4.24 -4.26 3.18
N CYS A 80 4.89 -3.12 2.98
CA CYS A 80 5.95 -2.63 3.85
C CYS A 80 5.49 -2.49 5.31
N LYS A 81 4.29 -1.95 5.57
CA LYS A 81 3.76 -1.83 6.93
C LYS A 81 3.52 -3.18 7.60
N LYS A 82 3.06 -4.19 6.85
CA LYS A 82 2.92 -5.57 7.36
C LYS A 82 4.28 -6.18 7.71
N ILE A 83 5.28 -6.01 6.85
CA ILE A 83 6.65 -6.49 7.10
C ILE A 83 7.24 -5.80 8.34
N ALA A 84 7.13 -4.47 8.44
CA ALA A 84 7.67 -3.69 9.54
C ALA A 84 7.08 -4.11 10.91
N ARG A 85 5.77 -4.40 10.95
CA ARG A 85 5.06 -4.83 12.16
C ARG A 85 5.24 -6.31 12.49
N SER A 86 5.64 -7.13 11.52
CA SER A 86 5.77 -8.57 11.76
C SER A 86 6.99 -8.86 12.67
N GLU A 87 6.75 -9.67 13.68
CA GLU A 87 7.75 -10.14 14.65
C GLU A 87 8.42 -11.45 14.21
N SER A 88 7.77 -12.20 13.29
CA SER A 88 8.28 -13.47 12.76
C SER A 88 8.60 -13.35 11.27
N PHE A 89 9.77 -13.86 10.90
CA PHE A 89 10.23 -13.97 9.51
C PHE A 89 9.44 -14.99 8.69
N GLU A 90 8.73 -15.92 9.34
CA GLU A 90 7.94 -16.95 8.65
C GLU A 90 6.86 -16.37 7.73
N ASN A 91 6.38 -15.16 8.02
CA ASN A 91 5.36 -14.49 7.21
C ASN A 91 5.92 -13.48 6.20
N PHE A 92 7.23 -13.21 6.22
CA PHE A 92 7.82 -12.18 5.37
C PHE A 92 7.72 -12.56 3.90
N LYS A 93 8.05 -13.81 3.55
CA LYS A 93 7.91 -14.33 2.19
C LYS A 93 6.50 -14.10 1.64
N ASN A 94 5.46 -14.37 2.43
CA ASN A 94 4.08 -14.14 2.03
C ASN A 94 3.76 -12.64 1.84
N HIS A 95 4.26 -11.78 2.72
CA HIS A 95 4.06 -10.34 2.57
C HIS A 95 4.77 -9.78 1.33
N ILE A 96 6.01 -10.21 1.08
CA ILE A 96 6.77 -9.83 -0.10
C ILE A 96 6.11 -10.38 -1.36
N SER A 97 5.62 -11.63 -1.35
CA SER A 97 4.85 -12.22 -2.46
C SER A 97 3.66 -11.36 -2.89
N ASN A 98 2.99 -10.70 -1.94
CA ASN A 98 1.88 -9.81 -2.23
C ASN A 98 2.32 -8.42 -2.73
N ILE A 99 3.56 -8.01 -2.43
CA ILE A 99 4.15 -6.78 -2.99
C ILE A 99 4.50 -7.02 -4.46
N VAL A 100 5.10 -8.18 -4.75
CA VAL A 100 5.65 -8.49 -6.08
C VAL A 100 4.68 -9.27 -6.98
N SER A 101 3.44 -9.54 -6.55
CA SER A 101 2.48 -10.33 -7.32
C SER A 101 2.08 -9.69 -8.65
N ASP A 102 2.03 -8.36 -8.65
CA ASP A 102 1.68 -7.55 -9.82
C ASP A 102 2.91 -6.84 -10.41
N PHE A 103 4.12 -7.29 -10.05
CA PHE A 103 5.37 -6.68 -10.48
C PHE A 103 5.63 -6.89 -11.98
N ASP A 104 5.75 -5.79 -12.73
CA ASP A 104 6.25 -5.78 -14.10
C ASP A 104 7.68 -5.21 -14.14
N CYS A 105 8.62 -6.11 -14.37
CA CYS A 105 10.05 -5.82 -14.43
C CYS A 105 10.46 -4.77 -15.49
N ASN A 106 9.57 -4.43 -16.43
CA ASN A 106 9.84 -3.44 -17.49
C ASN A 106 9.34 -2.03 -17.12
N THR A 107 8.45 -1.91 -16.15
CA THR A 107 7.78 -0.64 -15.81
C THR A 107 7.90 -0.26 -14.34
N ASP A 108 8.24 -1.21 -13.48
CA ASP A 108 8.12 -1.04 -12.05
C ASP A 108 9.40 -0.55 -11.39
N PHE A 109 9.19 0.05 -10.23
CA PHE A 109 10.13 0.85 -9.47
C PHE A 109 11.25 0.05 -8.81
N ASN A 110 12.38 0.71 -8.51
CA ASN A 110 13.57 0.07 -7.92
C ASN A 110 13.27 -0.71 -6.63
N SER A 111 12.39 -0.20 -5.77
CA SER A 111 12.02 -0.91 -4.54
C SER A 111 11.29 -2.23 -4.80
N PHE A 112 10.53 -2.35 -5.90
CA PHE A 112 9.91 -3.63 -6.26
C PHE A 112 10.94 -4.64 -6.77
N TRP A 113 11.98 -4.18 -7.49
CA TRP A 113 13.13 -5.01 -7.87
C TRP A 113 13.84 -5.57 -6.63
N GLU A 114 14.14 -4.73 -5.64
CA GLU A 114 14.78 -5.17 -4.40
C GLU A 114 13.91 -6.18 -3.63
N PHE A 115 12.59 -5.95 -3.55
CA PHE A 115 11.67 -6.93 -2.95
C PHE A 115 11.59 -8.23 -3.76
N TYR A 116 11.66 -8.15 -5.09
CA TYR A 116 11.67 -9.31 -5.98
C TYR A 116 12.92 -10.17 -5.73
N GLU A 117 14.11 -9.56 -5.68
CA GLU A 117 15.36 -10.28 -5.37
C GLU A 117 15.27 -11.00 -4.02
N ILE A 118 14.80 -10.30 -2.98
CA ILE A 118 14.62 -10.90 -1.64
C ILE A 118 13.62 -12.06 -1.69
N TYR A 119 12.51 -11.94 -2.45
CA TYR A 119 11.50 -12.99 -2.57
C TYR A 119 12.09 -14.30 -3.11
N TYR A 120 12.88 -14.22 -4.19
CA TYR A 120 13.53 -15.40 -4.77
C TYR A 120 14.65 -15.94 -3.89
N GLY A 121 15.32 -15.07 -3.11
CA GLY A 121 16.27 -15.48 -2.08
C GLY A 121 15.68 -16.46 -1.07
N PHE A 122 14.38 -16.33 -0.72
CA PHE A 122 13.72 -17.27 0.19
C PHE A 122 13.55 -18.70 -0.37
N ASP A 123 13.63 -18.87 -1.69
CA ASP A 123 13.61 -20.17 -2.35
C ASP A 123 15.01 -20.73 -2.65
N GLY A 124 16.06 -20.09 -2.10
CA GLY A 124 17.45 -20.46 -2.34
C GLY A 124 17.94 -20.14 -3.74
N TYR A 125 17.21 -19.30 -4.47
CA TYR A 125 17.63 -18.74 -5.75
C TYR A 125 18.20 -17.35 -5.52
N ASP A 126 19.50 -17.28 -5.26
CA ASP A 126 20.25 -16.06 -5.46
C ASP A 126 20.65 -15.97 -6.94
N TYR A 127 20.03 -15.07 -7.70
CA TYR A 127 20.39 -14.87 -9.11
C TYR A 127 21.82 -14.31 -9.28
N CYS A 128 22.40 -13.76 -8.22
CA CYS A 128 23.68 -13.07 -8.25
C CYS A 128 24.81 -13.89 -7.60
N ASP A 129 24.57 -14.51 -6.43
CA ASP A 129 25.68 -14.98 -5.58
C ASP A 129 25.83 -16.51 -5.42
N TYR A 130 24.90 -17.35 -5.91
CA TYR A 130 25.02 -18.83 -5.82
C TYR A 130 25.36 -19.36 -4.40
N GLU A 131 24.94 -18.68 -3.33
CA GLU A 131 25.17 -19.10 -1.94
C GLU A 131 23.87 -19.47 -1.21
N ASN A 132 24.01 -20.29 -0.15
CA ASN A 132 22.90 -20.56 0.77
C ASN A 132 22.60 -19.29 1.58
N ILE A 133 21.64 -18.48 1.14
CA ILE A 133 21.23 -17.30 1.89
C ILE A 133 20.51 -17.73 3.18
N ASN A 134 20.92 -17.16 4.31
CA ASN A 134 20.23 -17.33 5.58
C ASN A 134 18.88 -16.58 5.54
N THR A 135 17.77 -17.30 5.76
CA THR A 135 16.42 -16.72 5.79
C THR A 135 16.25 -15.62 6.84
N GLU A 136 17.04 -15.66 7.93
CA GLU A 136 17.07 -14.58 8.93
C GLU A 136 17.70 -13.30 8.38
N GLN A 137 18.71 -13.43 7.51
CA GLN A 137 19.37 -12.30 6.87
C GLN A 137 18.44 -11.64 5.84
N LEU A 138 17.78 -12.44 4.99
CA LEU A 138 16.73 -11.96 4.08
C LEU A 138 15.59 -11.28 4.82
N GLY A 139 15.22 -11.82 5.99
CA GLY A 139 14.25 -11.20 6.87
C GLY A 139 14.68 -9.80 7.35
N LYS A 140 15.94 -9.63 7.73
CA LYS A 140 16.49 -8.32 8.14
C LYS A 140 16.52 -7.34 6.97
N GLU A 141 16.93 -7.78 5.79
CA GLU A 141 16.95 -6.97 4.57
C GLU A 141 15.56 -6.51 4.17
N ALA A 142 14.60 -7.44 4.11
CA ALA A 142 13.20 -7.11 3.85
C ALA A 142 12.64 -6.07 4.83
N LYS A 143 12.97 -6.20 6.12
CA LYS A 143 12.53 -5.25 7.15
C LYS A 143 13.17 -3.88 6.96
N SER A 144 14.48 -3.85 6.70
CA SER A 144 15.22 -2.62 6.45
C SER A 144 14.69 -1.89 5.23
N LEU A 145 14.44 -2.61 4.13
CA LEU A 145 13.84 -2.07 2.92
C LEU A 145 12.43 -1.53 3.19
N ALA A 146 11.58 -2.31 3.85
CA ALA A 146 10.23 -1.88 4.19
C ALA A 146 10.23 -0.60 5.03
N ILE A 147 11.12 -0.48 6.01
CA ILE A 147 11.26 0.74 6.83
C ILE A 147 11.74 1.91 5.96
N SER A 148 12.74 1.71 5.11
CA SER A 148 13.26 2.73 4.19
C SER A 148 12.15 3.29 3.29
N VAL A 149 11.38 2.40 2.66
CA VAL A 149 10.23 2.77 1.83
C VAL A 149 9.20 3.55 2.66
N ILE A 150 8.80 3.08 3.84
CA ILE A 150 7.85 3.80 4.69
C ILE A 150 8.34 5.22 5.00
N THR A 151 9.60 5.35 5.44
CA THR A 151 10.19 6.64 5.81
C THR A 151 10.26 7.60 4.62
N THR A 152 10.61 7.12 3.42
CA THR A 152 10.60 7.93 2.20
C THR A 152 9.22 8.52 1.94
N PHE A 153 8.16 7.72 2.08
CA PHE A 153 6.78 8.13 1.79
C PHE A 153 6.10 8.96 2.88
N GLU A 154 6.60 8.89 4.13
CA GLU A 154 6.14 9.79 5.20
C GLU A 154 6.43 11.26 4.88
N SER A 155 7.42 11.52 4.02
CA SER A 155 7.73 12.88 3.55
C SER A 155 6.82 13.41 2.44
N ALA A 156 6.09 12.51 1.76
CA ALA A 156 5.28 12.84 0.59
C ALA A 156 3.96 13.55 0.97
N LYS A 157 3.69 14.68 0.32
CA LYS A 157 2.52 15.55 0.52
C LYS A 157 1.37 15.24 -0.43
N SER A 158 1.62 14.51 -1.52
CA SER A 158 0.59 14.07 -2.46
C SER A 158 0.82 12.64 -2.94
N ILE A 159 -0.17 12.11 -3.66
CA ILE A 159 -0.07 10.78 -4.29
C ILE A 159 0.95 10.83 -5.43
N GLU A 160 1.00 11.92 -6.19
CA GLU A 160 1.96 12.13 -7.28
C GLU A 160 3.39 12.20 -6.76
N GLU A 161 3.64 12.93 -5.67
CA GLU A 161 4.96 12.96 -5.02
C GLU A 161 5.34 11.55 -4.51
N SER A 162 4.35 10.78 -4.04
CA SER A 162 4.54 9.39 -3.63
C SER A 162 4.92 8.48 -4.82
N ILE A 163 4.38 8.73 -6.01
CA ILE A 163 4.75 8.02 -7.25
C ILE A 163 6.13 8.45 -7.74
N GLU A 164 6.45 9.75 -7.70
CA GLU A 164 7.76 10.26 -8.12
C GLU A 164 8.90 9.71 -7.25
N LEU A 165 8.68 9.57 -5.94
CA LEU A 165 9.65 8.98 -5.03
C LEU A 165 9.94 7.50 -5.28
N LEU A 166 9.13 6.83 -6.10
CA LEU A 166 9.39 5.46 -6.54
C LEU A 166 10.22 5.38 -7.82
N LYS A 167 10.28 6.45 -8.61
CA LYS A 167 11.02 6.50 -9.88
C LYS A 167 12.51 6.76 -9.64
#